data_AF-A0A937WHP8-F1
#
_entry.id   AF-A0A937WHP8-F1
#
_cell.length_a   1.000
_cell.length_b   1.000
_cell.length_c   1.000
_cell.angle_alpha   90.00
_cell.angle_beta   90.00
_cell.angle_gamma   90.00
#
_symmetry.space_group_name_H-M   'P 1'
#
loop_
_entity.id
_entity.type
_entity.pdbx_description
1 polymer ?
#
loop_
_entity_poly.entity_id
_entity_poly.type
_entity_poly.pdbx_seq_one_letter_code
_entity_poly.pdbx_strand_id
1 'polypeptide(L)'
;MCPRMYVINSAYDAAMVLQYVVGLITLTDAQKEAADVNKSGVVTALDAALILQYTVGLITQFPVQQGAPILTAKDENQILTKIIAELENDTSDSRNGSDRDGTHLSADQKHVLEQLKQLIWRQSLPGHTALLQNYPNPFNPETWLPYELAQDASVTIRIYDVKGQIVRQLDLGKQKAGRYVDKEKAAHWDGKDQTGKAVSSGLYFYTLRAGNFQATRRMVIVK
;
A
#
# COMPACT_ATOMS: atom_id res chain seq x y z
N MET A 1 -33.31 31.92 -2.68
CA MET A 1 -32.52 31.13 -3.65
C MET A 1 -32.05 29.88 -2.92
N CYS A 2 -32.62 28.71 -3.23
CA CYS A 2 -32.14 27.44 -2.66
C CYS A 2 -30.79 27.10 -3.31
N PRO A 3 -29.73 26.81 -2.54
CA PRO A 3 -28.50 26.30 -3.13
C PRO A 3 -28.81 24.95 -3.79
N ARG A 4 -28.35 24.79 -5.03
CA ARG A 4 -28.45 23.56 -5.80
C ARG A 4 -27.78 22.45 -4.98
N MET A 5 -28.57 21.50 -4.50
CA MET A 5 -28.08 20.36 -3.72
C MET A 5 -27.05 19.63 -4.58
N TYR A 6 -25.79 19.61 -4.12
CA TYR A 6 -24.69 18.95 -4.84
C TYR A 6 -24.89 17.44 -4.70
N VAL A 7 -25.28 16.78 -5.78
CA VAL A 7 -25.50 15.33 -5.80
C VAL A 7 -24.23 14.66 -6.29
N ILE A 8 -23.64 13.81 -5.45
CA ILE A 8 -22.48 13.00 -5.79
C ILE A 8 -22.96 11.68 -6.38
N ASN A 9 -22.72 11.48 -7.68
CA ASN A 9 -23.14 10.27 -8.38
C ASN A 9 -22.25 9.93 -9.58
N SER A 10 -21.04 10.48 -9.64
CA SER A 10 -20.15 10.29 -10.79
C SER A 10 -18.72 9.94 -10.39
N ALA A 11 -18.00 9.34 -11.33
CA ALA A 11 -16.55 9.12 -11.20
C ALA A 11 -15.77 10.45 -11.10
N TYR A 12 -16.31 11.53 -11.66
CA TYR A 12 -15.74 12.87 -11.52
C TYR A 12 -15.79 13.36 -10.06
N ASP A 13 -16.89 13.09 -9.35
CA ASP A 13 -17.01 13.45 -7.94
C ASP A 13 -15.99 12.69 -7.08
N ALA A 14 -15.82 11.39 -7.34
CA ALA A 14 -14.78 10.61 -6.66
C ALA A 14 -13.38 11.19 -6.92
N ALA A 15 -13.07 11.56 -8.17
CA ALA A 15 -11.79 12.19 -8.51
C ALA A 15 -11.59 13.56 -7.82
N MET A 16 -12.66 14.35 -7.66
CA MET A 16 -12.63 15.61 -6.94
C MET A 16 -12.37 15.39 -5.44
N VAL A 17 -13.05 14.43 -4.81
CA VAL A 17 -12.81 14.04 -3.40
C VAL A 17 -11.35 13.62 -3.21
N LEU A 18 -10.81 12.86 -4.14
CA LEU A 18 -9.43 12.43 -4.13
C LEU A 18 -8.42 13.57 -4.23
N GLN A 19 -8.63 14.51 -5.15
CA GLN A 19 -7.77 15.69 -5.27
C GLN A 19 -7.77 16.53 -3.99
N TYR A 20 -8.91 16.63 -3.32
CA TYR A 20 -9.02 17.30 -2.02
C TYR A 20 -8.22 16.58 -0.94
N VAL A 21 -8.36 15.26 -0.85
CA VAL A 21 -7.70 14.43 0.16
C VAL A 21 -6.17 14.52 0.07
N VAL A 22 -5.60 14.74 -1.12
CA VAL A 22 -4.15 15.00 -1.29
C VAL A 22 -3.75 16.47 -1.34
N GLY A 23 -4.67 17.38 -1.03
CA GLY A 23 -4.40 18.81 -0.94
C GLY A 23 -4.13 19.50 -2.27
N LEU A 24 -4.55 18.92 -3.39
CA LEU A 24 -4.44 19.55 -4.71
C LEU A 24 -5.53 20.59 -4.95
N ILE A 25 -6.69 20.41 -4.33
CA ILE A 25 -7.81 21.35 -4.39
C ILE A 25 -8.42 21.56 -3.00
N THR A 26 -9.28 22.56 -2.88
CA THR A 26 -10.12 22.76 -1.69
C THR A 26 -11.58 22.52 -2.06
N LEU A 27 -12.35 21.95 -1.13
CA LEU A 27 -13.79 21.76 -1.27
C LEU A 27 -14.53 22.80 -0.44
N THR A 28 -15.66 23.26 -0.96
CA THR A 28 -16.66 24.01 -0.18
C THR A 28 -17.28 23.13 0.91
N ASP A 29 -17.87 23.73 1.93
CA ASP A 29 -18.49 22.96 3.03
C ASP A 29 -19.61 22.04 2.53
N ALA A 30 -20.42 22.51 1.57
CA ALA A 30 -21.45 21.69 0.93
C ALA A 30 -20.86 20.51 0.14
N GLN A 31 -19.72 20.70 -0.53
CA GLN A 31 -19.02 19.62 -1.22
C GLN A 31 -18.39 18.63 -0.23
N LYS A 32 -17.88 19.09 0.92
CA LYS A 32 -17.35 18.20 1.97
C LYS A 32 -18.46 17.35 2.59
N GLU A 33 -19.61 17.96 2.87
CA GLU A 33 -20.77 17.26 3.43
C GLU A 33 -21.33 16.20 2.46
N ALA A 34 -21.34 16.53 1.17
CA ALA A 34 -21.72 15.58 0.13
C ALA A 34 -20.66 14.48 -0.06
N ALA A 35 -19.37 14.86 0.01
CA ALA A 35 -18.23 13.96 -0.15
C ALA A 35 -18.13 12.94 0.98
N ASP A 36 -18.49 13.28 2.20
CA ASP A 36 -18.59 12.34 3.33
C ASP A 36 -19.84 11.44 3.14
N VAL A 37 -19.71 10.46 2.25
CA VAL A 37 -20.80 9.56 1.84
C VAL A 37 -21.06 8.49 2.89
N ASN A 38 -20.05 8.15 3.70
CA ASN A 38 -20.21 7.20 4.80
C ASN A 38 -20.62 7.88 6.13
N LYS A 39 -20.72 9.21 6.17
CA LYS A 39 -21.09 10.01 7.36
C LYS A 39 -20.17 9.78 8.55
N SER A 40 -18.88 9.63 8.30
CA SER A 40 -17.84 9.50 9.32
C SER A 40 -17.44 10.84 9.95
N GLY A 41 -17.79 11.96 9.32
CA GLY A 41 -17.40 13.31 9.72
C GLY A 41 -16.04 13.74 9.15
N VAL A 42 -15.36 12.89 8.38
CA VAL A 42 -14.08 13.18 7.72
C VAL A 42 -14.16 12.74 6.26
N VAL A 43 -13.73 13.61 5.34
CA VAL A 43 -13.65 13.26 3.91
C VAL A 43 -12.32 12.58 3.64
N THR A 44 -12.38 11.33 3.18
CA THR A 44 -11.21 10.43 3.01
C THR A 44 -11.18 9.79 1.62
N ALA A 45 -10.13 9.02 1.33
CA ALA A 45 -10.08 8.21 0.10
C ALA A 45 -11.14 7.09 0.11
N LEU A 46 -11.63 6.67 1.29
CA LEU A 46 -12.70 5.69 1.41
C LEU A 46 -14.00 6.23 0.82
N ASP A 47 -14.31 7.50 1.05
CA ASP A 47 -15.48 8.14 0.48
C ASP A 47 -15.46 8.14 -1.05
N ALA A 48 -14.32 8.52 -1.64
CA ALA A 48 -14.13 8.44 -3.09
C ALA A 48 -14.31 7.02 -3.64
N ALA A 49 -13.79 6.01 -2.92
CA ALA A 49 -13.92 4.61 -3.32
C ALA A 49 -15.37 4.11 -3.22
N LEU A 50 -16.14 4.56 -2.22
CA LEU A 50 -17.58 4.27 -2.11
C LEU A 50 -18.37 4.94 -3.24
N ILE A 51 -18.06 6.20 -3.57
CA ILE A 51 -18.68 6.93 -4.69
C ILE A 51 -18.48 6.15 -6.01
N LEU A 52 -17.30 5.60 -6.24
CA LEU A 52 -17.05 4.77 -7.42
C LEU A 52 -17.83 3.47 -7.41
N GLN A 53 -17.82 2.71 -6.31
CA GLN A 53 -18.62 1.49 -6.19
C GLN A 53 -20.09 1.76 -6.50
N TYR A 54 -20.63 2.88 -6.02
CA TYR A 54 -21.99 3.29 -6.31
C TYR A 54 -22.19 3.61 -7.80
N THR A 55 -21.24 4.32 -8.41
CA THR A 55 -21.26 4.69 -9.83
C THR A 55 -21.19 3.47 -10.75
N VAL A 56 -20.49 2.41 -10.34
CA VAL A 56 -20.37 1.16 -11.12
C VAL A 56 -21.43 0.10 -10.77
N GLY A 57 -22.33 0.40 -9.84
CA GLY A 57 -23.42 -0.51 -9.46
C GLY A 57 -23.01 -1.65 -8.51
N LEU A 58 -21.79 -1.63 -7.97
CA LEU A 58 -21.33 -2.58 -6.96
C LEU A 58 -22.06 -2.39 -5.62
N ILE A 59 -22.42 -1.15 -5.30
CA ILE A 59 -23.31 -0.84 -4.18
C ILE A 59 -24.47 0.02 -4.68
N THR A 60 -25.65 -0.22 -4.15
CA THR A 60 -26.87 0.54 -4.50
C THR A 60 -27.21 1.60 -3.45
N GLN A 61 -26.47 1.64 -2.35
CA GLN A 61 -26.60 2.60 -1.25
C GLN A 61 -25.26 2.75 -0.51
N PHE A 62 -24.99 3.94 0.03
CA PHE A 62 -23.78 4.18 0.80
C PHE A 62 -23.90 3.62 2.23
N PRO A 63 -22.84 2.96 2.75
CA PRO A 63 -22.83 2.47 4.12
C PRO A 63 -22.66 3.64 5.09
N VAL A 64 -23.68 3.93 5.89
CA VAL A 64 -23.61 4.99 6.91
C VAL A 64 -22.96 4.44 8.18
N GLN A 65 -21.81 4.98 8.59
CA GLN A 65 -21.05 4.57 9.79
C GLN A 65 -21.44 5.33 11.06
N GLN A 66 -22.74 5.48 11.36
CA GLN A 66 -23.13 6.14 12.61
C GLN A 66 -22.60 5.38 13.84
N GLY A 67 -21.76 6.04 14.64
CA GLY A 67 -21.22 5.49 15.89
C GLY A 67 -20.09 4.46 15.73
N ALA A 68 -19.55 4.26 14.53
CA ALA A 68 -18.35 3.45 14.34
C ALA A 68 -17.11 4.19 14.89
N PRO A 69 -16.11 3.48 15.44
CA PRO A 69 -14.82 4.10 15.75
C PRO A 69 -14.27 4.77 14.50
N ILE A 70 -13.68 5.96 14.64
CA ILE A 70 -12.86 6.57 13.58
C ILE A 70 -11.89 5.50 13.11
N LEU A 71 -12.02 5.07 11.85
CA LEU A 71 -11.18 4.02 11.31
C LEU A 71 -9.72 4.43 11.47
N THR A 72 -8.88 3.52 11.95
CA THR A 72 -7.45 3.81 11.96
C THR A 72 -6.95 3.85 10.52
N ALA A 73 -5.90 4.60 10.23
CA ALA A 73 -5.27 4.61 8.90
C ALA A 73 -4.91 3.19 8.41
N LYS A 74 -4.69 2.24 9.32
CA LYS A 74 -4.46 0.83 8.98
C LYS A 74 -5.75 0.14 8.51
N ASP A 75 -6.86 0.36 9.21
CA ASP A 75 -8.16 -0.22 8.88
C ASP A 75 -8.68 0.35 7.55
N GLU A 76 -8.54 1.67 7.35
CA GLU A 76 -8.88 2.33 6.09
C GLU A 76 -8.10 1.75 4.92
N ASN A 77 -6.77 1.62 5.04
CA ASN A 77 -5.93 1.06 3.98
C ASN A 77 -6.30 -0.38 3.65
N GLN A 78 -6.66 -1.20 4.64
CA GLN A 78 -7.08 -2.59 4.42
C GLN A 78 -8.43 -2.66 3.69
N ILE A 79 -9.40 -1.83 4.08
CA ILE A 79 -10.71 -1.74 3.41
C ILE A 79 -10.54 -1.23 1.97
N LEU A 80 -9.74 -0.19 1.77
CA LEU A 80 -9.43 0.39 0.46
C LEU A 80 -8.77 -0.62 -0.48
N THR A 81 -7.84 -1.42 0.04
CA THR A 81 -7.18 -2.48 -0.74
C THR A 81 -8.18 -3.54 -1.19
N LYS A 82 -9.10 -3.96 -0.30
CA LYS A 82 -10.14 -4.92 -0.64
C LYS A 82 -11.10 -4.37 -1.71
N ILE A 83 -11.52 -3.11 -1.58
CA ILE A 83 -12.39 -2.44 -2.55
C ILE A 83 -11.73 -2.37 -3.93
N ILE A 84 -10.43 -2.04 -4.01
CA ILE A 84 -9.70 -2.03 -5.29
C ILE A 84 -9.69 -3.41 -5.92
N ALA A 85 -9.39 -4.47 -5.14
CA ALA A 85 -9.34 -5.83 -5.67
C ALA A 85 -10.71 -6.25 -6.24
N GLU A 86 -11.81 -5.85 -5.59
CA GLU A 86 -13.17 -6.09 -6.09
C GLU A 86 -13.42 -5.34 -7.41
N LEU A 87 -13.06 -4.05 -7.46
CA LEU A 87 -13.15 -3.22 -8.68
C LEU A 87 -12.30 -3.74 -9.84
N GLU A 88 -11.18 -4.42 -9.55
CA GLU A 88 -10.32 -5.05 -10.54
C GLU A 88 -10.88 -6.38 -11.05
N ASN A 89 -11.53 -7.17 -10.20
CA ASN A 89 -12.03 -8.49 -10.60
C ASN A 89 -13.10 -8.36 -11.71
N ASP A 90 -13.96 -7.35 -11.62
CA ASP A 90 -14.94 -6.98 -12.64
C ASP A 90 -14.30 -6.59 -13.99
N THR A 91 -12.99 -6.29 -14.03
CA THR A 91 -12.29 -5.94 -15.28
C THR A 91 -11.78 -7.13 -16.08
N SER A 92 -11.73 -8.33 -15.49
CA SER A 92 -10.98 -9.47 -16.03
C SER A 92 -11.82 -10.48 -16.83
N ASP A 93 -13.15 -10.43 -16.74
CA ASP A 93 -14.05 -11.44 -17.34
C ASP A 93 -14.38 -11.23 -18.84
N SER A 94 -13.61 -10.38 -19.54
CA SER A 94 -13.93 -9.91 -20.90
C SER A 94 -13.23 -10.68 -22.04
N ARG A 95 -13.01 -12.00 -21.91
CA ARG A 95 -12.39 -12.81 -22.99
C ARG A 95 -13.24 -13.87 -23.65
N ASN A 96 -14.51 -14.06 -23.30
CA ASN A 96 -15.34 -15.00 -24.04
C ASN A 96 -16.83 -14.62 -24.04
N GLY A 97 -17.40 -14.56 -25.24
CA GLY A 97 -18.84 -14.71 -25.43
C GLY A 97 -19.64 -13.41 -25.48
N SER A 98 -20.30 -13.24 -26.62
CA SER A 98 -21.49 -12.42 -26.82
C SER A 98 -22.47 -12.52 -25.64
N ASP A 99 -22.68 -11.45 -24.87
CA ASP A 99 -23.98 -11.15 -24.29
C ASP A 99 -24.08 -9.73 -23.74
N ARG A 100 -25.32 -9.25 -23.77
CA ARG A 100 -25.77 -7.92 -23.37
C ARG A 100 -25.91 -7.87 -21.85
N ASP A 101 -24.85 -7.56 -21.11
CA ASP A 101 -25.02 -6.96 -19.79
C ASP A 101 -23.88 -6.01 -19.44
N GLY A 102 -24.27 -4.82 -18.99
CA GLY A 102 -23.46 -3.61 -19.03
C GLY A 102 -22.61 -3.38 -17.78
N THR A 103 -21.49 -4.08 -17.64
CA THR A 103 -20.45 -3.76 -16.63
C THR A 103 -19.05 -3.75 -17.24
N HIS A 104 -18.84 -2.98 -18.31
CA HIS A 104 -17.50 -2.62 -18.75
C HIS A 104 -17.18 -1.19 -18.30
N LEU A 105 -16.17 -1.02 -17.44
CA LEU A 105 -15.73 0.30 -17.00
C LEU A 105 -15.36 1.16 -18.22
N SER A 106 -15.96 2.35 -18.31
CA SER A 106 -15.62 3.38 -19.29
C SER A 106 -14.15 3.79 -19.16
N ALA A 107 -13.60 4.43 -20.19
CA ALA A 107 -12.23 4.94 -20.15
C ALA A 107 -12.02 5.90 -18.96
N ASP A 108 -13.02 6.74 -18.67
CA ASP A 108 -13.01 7.66 -17.53
C ASP A 108 -13.01 6.89 -16.21
N GLN A 109 -13.80 5.82 -16.08
CA GLN A 109 -13.82 4.99 -14.88
C GLN A 109 -12.49 4.27 -14.65
N LYS A 110 -11.84 3.75 -15.71
CA LYS A 110 -10.49 3.15 -15.62
C LYS A 110 -9.45 4.19 -15.21
N HIS A 111 -9.54 5.41 -15.73
CA HIS A 111 -8.65 6.49 -15.35
C HIS A 111 -8.79 6.86 -13.86
N VAL A 112 -10.02 6.98 -13.37
CA VAL A 112 -10.27 7.28 -11.95
C VAL A 112 -9.85 6.12 -11.04
N LEU A 113 -10.03 4.86 -11.47
CA LEU A 113 -9.53 3.69 -10.75
C LEU A 113 -7.99 3.71 -10.63
N GLU A 114 -7.27 4.06 -11.70
CA GLU A 114 -5.82 4.21 -11.64
C GLU A 114 -5.39 5.39 -10.76
N GLN A 115 -6.11 6.52 -10.79
CA GLN A 115 -5.88 7.62 -9.86
C GLN A 115 -6.09 7.20 -8.40
N LEU A 116 -7.18 6.47 -8.11
CA LEU A 116 -7.44 5.91 -6.78
C LEU A 116 -6.30 5.03 -6.29
N LYS A 117 -5.83 4.10 -7.14
CA LYS A 117 -4.70 3.24 -6.81
C LYS A 117 -3.50 4.08 -6.41
N GLN A 118 -3.11 5.06 -7.22
CA GLN A 118 -1.96 5.93 -6.91
C GLN A 118 -2.11 6.66 -5.56
N LEU A 119 -3.33 7.06 -5.21
CA LEU A 119 -3.62 7.80 -3.98
C LEU A 119 -3.63 6.93 -2.74
N ILE A 120 -4.21 5.74 -2.83
CA ILE A 120 -4.19 4.73 -1.77
C ILE A 120 -2.76 4.22 -1.58
N TRP A 121 -2.01 4.03 -2.67
CA TRP A 121 -0.59 3.75 -2.60
C TRP A 121 0.16 4.86 -1.85
N ARG A 122 -0.09 6.14 -2.16
CA ARG A 122 0.52 7.27 -1.43
C ARG A 122 0.15 7.34 0.04
N GLN A 123 -1.11 7.07 0.41
CA GLN A 123 -1.56 7.08 1.80
C GLN A 123 -1.08 5.87 2.61
N SER A 124 -0.85 4.74 1.94
CA SER A 124 -0.33 3.52 2.56
C SER A 124 1.21 3.49 2.64
N LEU A 125 1.89 4.50 2.07
CA LEU A 125 3.34 4.63 2.19
C LEU A 125 3.76 4.77 3.66
N PRO A 126 4.85 4.11 4.06
CA PRO A 126 5.47 4.34 5.35
C PRO A 126 5.82 5.82 5.53
N GLY A 127 5.43 6.41 6.66
CA GLY A 127 5.83 7.78 6.99
C GLY A 127 7.34 7.94 7.25
N HIS A 128 8.06 6.82 7.43
CA HIS A 128 9.51 6.80 7.60
C HIS A 128 10.11 5.52 7.00
N THR A 129 11.37 5.62 6.59
CA THR A 129 12.15 4.46 6.17
C THR A 129 12.59 3.69 7.42
N ALA A 130 12.46 2.36 7.40
CA ALA A 130 12.78 1.51 8.56
C ALA A 130 13.36 0.15 8.13
N LEU A 131 14.30 -0.37 8.93
CA LEU A 131 14.69 -1.77 8.89
C LEU A 131 13.94 -2.51 10.00
N LEU A 132 13.26 -3.61 9.64
CA LEU A 132 12.46 -4.41 10.57
C LEU A 132 13.21 -5.68 10.98
N GLN A 133 12.70 -6.35 12.02
CA GLN A 133 13.32 -7.57 12.53
C GLN A 133 13.22 -8.69 11.49
N ASN A 134 14.32 -9.40 11.27
CA ASN A 134 14.31 -10.57 10.40
C ASN A 134 13.36 -11.64 10.94
N TYR A 135 12.70 -12.37 10.04
CA TYR A 135 11.85 -13.49 10.41
C TYR A 135 12.14 -14.70 9.50
N PRO A 136 12.22 -15.92 10.04
CA PRO A 136 12.28 -16.23 11.48
C PRO A 136 13.56 -15.68 12.13
N ASN A 137 13.57 -15.54 13.46
CA ASN A 137 14.76 -15.25 14.27
C ASN A 137 14.60 -15.86 15.67
N PRO A 138 15.42 -16.86 16.07
CA PRO A 138 16.50 -17.49 15.30
C PRO A 138 16.00 -18.19 14.03
N PHE A 139 16.88 -18.40 13.05
CA PHE A 139 16.54 -19.04 11.77
C PHE A 139 17.45 -20.20 11.40
N ASN A 140 16.95 -21.08 10.50
CA ASN A 140 17.67 -22.24 9.97
C ASN A 140 17.20 -22.62 8.55
N PRO A 141 18.06 -22.60 7.51
CA PRO A 141 19.23 -21.74 7.35
C PRO A 141 18.85 -20.38 6.73
N GLU A 142 17.58 -20.14 6.42
CA GLU A 142 17.13 -18.94 5.69
C GLU A 142 16.25 -18.00 6.50
N THR A 143 16.31 -16.72 6.16
CA THR A 143 15.53 -15.66 6.81
C THR A 143 15.17 -14.55 5.82
N TRP A 144 14.12 -13.81 6.15
CA TRP A 144 13.64 -12.65 5.41
C TRP A 144 13.96 -11.40 6.22
N LEU A 145 14.43 -10.36 5.52
CA LEU A 145 14.88 -9.10 6.08
C LEU A 145 13.88 -8.01 5.66
N PRO A 146 12.77 -7.85 6.40
CA PRO A 146 11.74 -6.89 6.03
C PRO A 146 12.20 -5.44 6.24
N TYR A 147 11.74 -4.55 5.38
CA TYR A 147 12.05 -3.12 5.45
C TYR A 147 10.91 -2.27 4.88
N GLU A 148 10.96 -0.97 5.18
CA GLU A 148 10.01 0.04 4.73
C GLU A 148 10.77 1.21 4.12
N LEU A 149 10.26 1.77 3.03
CA LEU A 149 10.83 2.93 2.34
C LEU A 149 9.79 4.05 2.30
N ALA A 150 10.10 5.21 2.87
CA ALA A 150 9.25 6.39 2.76
C ALA A 150 9.33 7.07 1.38
N GLN A 151 10.42 6.82 0.65
CA GLN A 151 10.69 7.37 -0.67
C GLN A 151 11.47 6.37 -1.52
N ASP A 152 11.42 6.55 -2.84
CA ASP A 152 12.25 5.77 -3.77
C ASP A 152 13.74 5.85 -3.39
N ALA A 153 14.41 4.69 -3.34
CA ALA A 153 15.80 4.61 -2.91
C ALA A 153 16.56 3.45 -3.60
N SER A 154 17.87 3.60 -3.74
CA SER A 154 18.74 2.45 -4.05
C SER A 154 19.02 1.70 -2.74
N VAL A 155 18.68 0.41 -2.71
CA VAL A 155 18.70 -0.42 -1.51
C VAL A 155 19.81 -1.47 -1.58
N THR A 156 20.65 -1.50 -0.55
CA THR A 156 21.64 -2.56 -0.32
C THR A 156 21.52 -3.04 1.12
N ILE A 157 21.58 -4.35 1.31
CA ILE A 157 21.74 -4.96 2.63
C ILE A 157 23.12 -5.61 2.72
N ARG A 158 23.86 -5.29 3.78
CA ARG A 158 25.13 -5.95 4.10
C ARG A 158 25.01 -6.73 5.39
N ILE A 159 25.51 -7.95 5.37
CA ILE A 159 25.52 -8.88 6.49
C ILE A 159 26.94 -9.00 7.00
N TYR A 160 27.10 -8.95 8.31
CA TYR A 160 28.39 -8.94 9.01
C TYR A 160 28.43 -10.00 10.10
N ASP A 161 29.62 -10.53 10.35
CA ASP A 161 29.90 -11.33 11.54
C ASP A 161 30.11 -10.44 12.79
N VAL A 162 30.37 -11.07 13.93
CA VAL A 162 30.65 -10.36 15.21
C VAL A 162 31.93 -9.54 15.20
N LYS A 163 32.83 -9.76 14.24
CA LYS A 163 34.08 -8.99 14.06
C LYS A 163 33.89 -7.81 13.11
N GLY A 164 32.67 -7.62 12.57
CA GLY A 164 32.37 -6.58 11.58
C GLY A 164 32.84 -6.90 10.16
N GLN A 165 33.22 -8.15 9.88
CA GLN A 165 33.61 -8.58 8.54
C GLN A 165 32.37 -8.81 7.68
N ILE A 166 32.39 -8.34 6.43
CA ILE A 166 31.28 -8.57 5.50
C ILE A 166 31.23 -10.06 5.15
N VAL A 167 30.07 -10.66 5.45
CA VAL A 167 29.73 -12.05 5.13
C VAL A 167 29.03 -12.13 3.77
N ARG A 168 28.08 -11.22 3.53
CA ARG A 168 27.25 -11.20 2.33
C ARG A 168 26.77 -9.79 2.02
N GLN A 169 26.69 -9.42 0.75
CA GLN A 169 25.97 -8.25 0.27
C GLN A 169 24.79 -8.68 -0.61
N LEU A 170 23.64 -8.07 -0.37
CA LEU A 170 22.42 -8.20 -1.17
C LEU A 170 22.13 -6.86 -1.83
N ASP A 171 22.30 -6.79 -3.15
CA ASP A 171 22.05 -5.60 -3.94
C ASP A 171 20.63 -5.67 -4.53
N LEU A 172 19.70 -4.93 -3.93
CA LEU A 172 18.30 -4.92 -4.34
C LEU A 172 18.01 -3.84 -5.41
N GLY A 173 18.99 -2.99 -5.71
CA GLY A 173 18.87 -1.95 -6.73
C GLY A 173 17.90 -0.84 -6.34
N LYS A 174 17.35 -0.13 -7.34
CA LYS A 174 16.35 0.91 -7.11
C LYS A 174 15.01 0.29 -6.75
N GLN A 175 14.51 0.66 -5.58
CA GLN A 175 13.23 0.24 -5.02
C GLN A 175 12.30 1.45 -4.87
N LYS A 176 11.00 1.24 -5.07
CA LYS A 176 9.97 2.27 -4.91
C LYS A 176 9.63 2.46 -3.43
N ALA A 177 9.10 3.63 -3.08
CA ALA A 177 8.49 3.82 -1.76
C ALA A 177 7.45 2.72 -1.49
N GLY A 178 7.45 2.16 -0.29
CA GLY A 178 6.54 1.07 0.06
C GLY A 178 7.01 0.18 1.20
N ARG A 179 6.18 -0.83 1.51
CA ARG A 179 6.45 -1.85 2.53
C ARG A 179 6.93 -3.14 1.87
N TYR A 180 8.06 -3.64 2.33
CA TYR A 180 8.72 -4.87 1.87
C TYR A 180 8.75 -5.87 3.03
N VAL A 181 7.56 -6.28 3.49
CA VAL A 181 7.38 -7.06 4.72
C VAL A 181 7.06 -8.54 4.48
N ASP A 182 6.38 -8.84 3.37
CA ASP A 182 6.01 -10.21 3.01
C ASP A 182 7.17 -10.94 2.34
N LYS A 183 7.12 -12.28 2.34
CA LYS A 183 8.21 -13.12 1.83
C LYS A 183 8.58 -12.87 0.37
N GLU A 184 7.62 -12.41 -0.42
CA GLU A 184 7.80 -12.11 -1.85
C GLU A 184 8.56 -10.80 -2.09
N LYS A 185 8.53 -9.87 -1.13
CA LYS A 185 9.08 -8.51 -1.28
C LYS A 185 10.28 -8.26 -0.37
N ALA A 186 10.29 -8.85 0.82
CA ALA A 186 11.40 -8.75 1.76
C ALA A 186 12.69 -9.30 1.14
N ALA A 187 13.83 -8.76 1.55
CA ALA A 187 15.10 -9.31 1.09
C ALA A 187 15.33 -10.69 1.70
N HIS A 188 15.88 -11.62 0.93
CA HIS A 188 16.12 -12.99 1.38
C HIS A 188 17.60 -13.24 1.62
N TRP A 189 17.90 -13.94 2.71
CA TRP A 189 19.23 -14.50 2.96
C TRP A 189 19.13 -15.99 3.25
N ASP A 190 19.91 -16.77 2.51
CA ASP A 190 19.94 -18.24 2.56
C ASP A 190 20.98 -18.81 3.54
N GLY A 191 21.56 -17.96 4.39
CA GLY A 191 22.57 -18.38 5.37
C GLY A 191 23.92 -18.76 4.74
N LYS A 192 24.22 -18.22 3.55
CA LYS A 192 25.51 -18.39 2.86
C LYS A 192 26.30 -17.08 2.77
N ASP A 193 27.61 -17.20 2.74
CA ASP A 193 28.53 -16.10 2.49
C ASP A 193 28.57 -15.70 1.00
N GLN A 194 29.41 -14.72 0.67
CA GLN A 194 29.58 -14.22 -0.71
C GLN A 194 30.08 -15.29 -1.70
N THR A 195 30.76 -16.33 -1.20
CA THR A 195 31.26 -17.45 -2.02
C THR A 195 30.24 -18.58 -2.20
N GLY A 196 29.08 -18.47 -1.53
CA GLY A 196 28.06 -19.50 -1.52
C GLY A 196 28.31 -20.60 -0.49
N LYS A 197 29.25 -20.42 0.44
CA LYS A 197 29.48 -21.36 1.52
C LYS A 197 28.56 -21.05 2.71
N ALA A 198 28.02 -22.09 3.32
CA ALA A 198 27.14 -21.95 4.46
C ALA A 198 27.90 -21.38 5.68
N VAL A 199 27.33 -20.38 6.35
CA VAL A 199 27.94 -19.76 7.54
C VAL A 199 27.71 -20.59 8.81
N SER A 200 28.52 -20.40 9.84
CA SER A 200 28.38 -21.11 11.13
C SER A 200 27.20 -20.57 11.96
N SER A 201 26.64 -21.41 12.84
CA SER A 201 25.69 -20.98 13.89
C SER A 201 26.28 -19.83 14.70
N GLY A 202 25.47 -18.81 15.02
CA GLY A 202 25.94 -17.66 15.79
C GLY A 202 25.18 -16.37 15.57
N LEU A 203 25.72 -15.30 16.15
CA LEU A 203 25.22 -13.94 16.04
C LEU A 203 25.76 -13.27 14.78
N TYR A 204 24.87 -12.63 14.02
CA TYR A 204 25.21 -11.83 12.85
C TYR A 204 24.48 -10.48 12.92
N PHE A 205 25.00 -9.51 12.19
CA PHE A 205 24.39 -8.19 12.05
C PHE A 205 24.06 -7.94 10.58
N TYR A 206 22.97 -7.25 10.30
CA TYR A 206 22.62 -6.82 8.96
C TYR A 206 22.30 -5.34 8.96
N THR A 207 22.76 -4.66 7.93
CA THR A 207 22.61 -3.21 7.76
C THR A 207 21.93 -2.91 6.45
N LEU A 208 20.78 -2.24 6.51
CA LEU A 208 20.10 -1.65 5.37
C LEU A 208 20.70 -0.28 5.08
N ARG A 209 21.00 -0.01 3.81
CA ARG A 209 21.22 1.35 3.30
C ARG A 209 20.19 1.65 2.23
N ALA A 210 19.51 2.78 2.37
CA ALA A 210 18.49 3.26 1.44
C ALA A 210 18.61 4.78 1.30
N GLY A 211 19.32 5.25 0.27
CA GLY A 211 19.67 6.67 0.15
C GLY A 211 20.49 7.15 1.35
N ASN A 212 19.99 8.16 2.08
CA ASN A 212 20.62 8.67 3.29
C ASN A 212 20.26 7.88 4.56
N PHE A 213 19.29 6.97 4.48
CA PHE A 213 18.90 6.14 5.61
C PHE A 213 19.86 4.96 5.78
N GLN A 214 20.24 4.72 7.04
CA GLN A 214 21.00 3.53 7.43
C GLN A 214 20.47 3.00 8.77
N ALA A 215 20.22 1.70 8.84
CA ALA A 215 19.87 1.04 10.09
C ALA A 215 20.49 -0.35 10.16
N THR A 216 20.88 -0.77 11.37
CA THR A 216 21.50 -2.06 11.64
C THR A 216 20.66 -2.83 12.66
N ARG A 217 20.52 -4.14 12.43
CA ARG A 217 19.87 -5.06 13.36
C ARG A 217 20.71 -6.33 13.51
N ARG A 218 20.42 -7.08 14.58
CA ARG A 218 21.04 -8.38 14.86
C ARG A 218 20.10 -9.52 14.50
N MET A 219 20.68 -10.66 14.14
CA MET A 219 19.99 -11.91 13.84
C MET A 219 20.82 -13.10 14.32
N VAL A 220 20.14 -14.22 14.61
CA VAL A 220 20.78 -15.44 15.10
C VAL A 220 20.48 -16.59 14.16
N ILE A 221 21.52 -17.24 13.64
CA ILE A 221 21.40 -18.48 12.88
C ILE A 221 21.69 -19.67 13.78
N VAL A 222 20.84 -20.68 13.71
CA VAL A 222 21.00 -21.96 14.40
C VAL A 222 20.96 -23.08 13.36
N LYS A 223 22.02 -23.87 13.30
CA LYS A 223 22.13 -25.10 12.50
C LYS A 223 22.34 -26.29 13.40
#